data_AF-A0A9W7AW01-F1
#
_entry.id   AF-A0A9W7AW01-F1
#
_cell.length_a   1.000
_cell.length_b   1.000
_cell.length_c   1.000
_cell.angle_alpha   90.00
_cell.angle_beta   90.00
_cell.angle_gamma   90.00
#
_symmetry.space_group_name_H-M   'P 1'
#
loop_
_entity.id
_entity.type
_entity.pdbx_description
1 polymer ?
#
loop_
_entity_poly.entity_id
_entity_poly.type
_entity_poly.pdbx_seq_one_letter_code
_entity_poly.pdbx_strand_id
1 'polypeptide(L)'
;MSSSKSSTYWHTHITPLFEPLIASLVINAPSNPKAWIINKLSGKDSDKVSLDPPPPRPPSPDGKVHPNNDNVLYSKEAFKVDQITGEKIEADTDDKEDAVSLEKILLPGEGFPTDISKFSISYNQILLSSWVKQPSPCCGAASVAGAVNCIRGIKRGEDGVIGHLDVLPIMGGLLEDQMKTIKRKLERILGAVDPLIDAVKADLSKDGRTLGGKEKNGAKQGAPKSLLLKVIRKVVEEAIKSRSSKKEPEVKNSNGEDNGEVKEEELLTSTIEMGDCFERIHKFYIEADNKKKSKEEEAIEEESEVDEDDRDDEEDNLENKKDSPNANDEELLVFDFSKPVKKRKSSTMPSWKSLLLEILKKLGGLEKVYHTLKPSTGPFGNWGIIGACKGLNISSQDYVFDCTVVMGKKSSKQKKGYVSLHGSDTEEDIEEQWSKLRSLFLNDLSVLLSHHKNHYALIYALREYKKDGKWVRQVFTARKGQRPSCWIDFEELRKTYLGWEGYKLMVVTGKKL
;
A
#
# COMPACT_ATOMS: atom_id res chain seq x y z
N MET A 1 -62.25 3.43 -13.09
CA MET A 1 -61.33 3.64 -14.24
C MET A 1 -60.82 5.09 -14.39
N SER A 2 -60.85 5.97 -13.38
CA SER A 2 -60.38 7.37 -13.54
C SER A 2 -59.05 7.76 -12.88
N SER A 3 -58.32 6.85 -12.21
CA SER A 3 -57.05 7.22 -11.55
C SER A 3 -55.79 7.12 -12.43
N SER A 4 -55.84 6.48 -13.61
CA SER A 4 -54.64 6.28 -14.44
C SER A 4 -54.22 7.53 -15.23
N LYS A 5 -55.16 8.40 -15.62
CA LYS A 5 -54.86 9.61 -16.41
C LYS A 5 -54.13 10.70 -15.62
N SER A 6 -54.34 10.76 -14.30
CA SER A 6 -53.65 11.72 -13.42
C SER A 6 -52.16 11.41 -13.32
N SER A 7 -51.79 10.14 -13.13
CA SER A 7 -50.38 9.74 -12.96
C SER A 7 -49.53 10.07 -14.19
N THR A 8 -50.05 9.83 -15.39
CA THR A 8 -49.36 10.14 -16.65
C THR A 8 -49.17 11.65 -16.82
N TYR A 9 -50.18 12.46 -16.50
CA TYR A 9 -50.06 13.92 -16.60
C TYR A 9 -48.95 14.49 -15.69
N TRP A 10 -48.90 14.04 -14.43
CA TRP A 10 -47.85 14.44 -13.49
C TRP A 10 -46.45 14.07 -13.99
N HIS A 11 -46.27 12.84 -14.47
CA HIS A 11 -44.96 12.37 -14.97
C HIS A 11 -44.54 13.06 -16.26
N THR A 12 -45.46 13.36 -17.16
CA THR A 12 -45.11 13.88 -18.50
C THR A 12 -44.93 15.40 -18.50
N HIS A 13 -45.63 16.13 -17.64
CA HIS A 13 -45.67 17.60 -17.71
C HIS A 13 -45.13 18.31 -16.47
N ILE A 14 -45.26 17.71 -15.28
CA ILE A 14 -44.85 18.38 -14.04
C ILE A 14 -43.47 17.92 -13.60
N THR A 15 -43.16 16.62 -13.65
CA THR A 15 -41.85 16.10 -13.24
C THR A 15 -40.66 16.75 -13.96
N PRO A 16 -40.67 16.97 -15.29
CA PRO A 16 -39.54 17.60 -15.99
C PRO A 16 -39.26 19.05 -15.56
N LEU A 17 -40.28 19.76 -15.04
CA LEU A 17 -40.12 21.14 -14.54
C LEU A 17 -39.47 21.18 -13.15
N PHE A 18 -39.70 20.14 -12.33
CA PHE A 18 -39.14 20.06 -10.99
C PHE A 18 -37.80 19.32 -10.95
N GLU A 19 -37.47 18.51 -11.96
CA GLU A 19 -36.22 17.74 -12.01
C GLU A 19 -34.96 18.60 -11.86
N PRO A 20 -34.80 19.75 -12.55
CA PRO A 20 -33.66 20.64 -12.35
C PRO A 20 -33.66 21.28 -10.97
N LEU A 21 -34.84 21.53 -10.41
CA LEU A 21 -35.03 22.16 -9.10
C LEU A 21 -34.68 21.20 -7.96
N ILE A 22 -35.12 19.94 -8.06
CA ILE A 22 -34.84 18.86 -7.10
C ILE A 22 -33.36 18.50 -7.16
N ALA A 23 -32.80 18.36 -8.36
CA ALA A 23 -31.36 18.18 -8.53
C ALA A 23 -30.63 19.29 -7.76
N SER A 24 -30.92 20.56 -8.08
CA SER A 24 -30.26 21.71 -7.47
C SER A 24 -30.49 21.82 -5.94
N LEU A 25 -31.62 21.34 -5.42
CA LEU A 25 -31.89 21.25 -3.99
C LEU A 25 -30.98 20.23 -3.29
N VAL A 26 -30.84 19.05 -3.89
CA VAL A 26 -29.99 17.96 -3.39
C VAL A 26 -28.52 18.37 -3.42
N ILE A 27 -28.12 19.17 -4.40
CA ILE A 27 -26.75 19.63 -4.58
C ILE A 27 -26.40 20.76 -3.62
N ASN A 28 -27.24 21.80 -3.54
CA ASN A 28 -26.95 22.97 -2.72
C ASN A 28 -27.16 22.70 -1.22
N ALA A 29 -27.94 21.67 -0.88
CA ALA A 29 -28.33 21.31 0.48
C ALA A 29 -28.62 22.55 1.37
N PRO A 30 -29.45 23.50 0.91
CA PRO A 30 -29.62 24.76 1.61
C PRO A 30 -30.21 24.52 3.00
N SER A 31 -29.74 25.28 3.99
CA SER A 31 -30.23 25.20 5.38
C SER A 31 -31.75 25.43 5.50
N ASN A 32 -32.36 26.08 4.52
CA ASN A 32 -33.82 26.21 4.38
C ASN A 32 -34.27 25.88 2.94
N PRO A 33 -34.56 24.60 2.63
CA PRO A 33 -34.91 24.15 1.29
C PRO A 33 -36.18 24.80 0.74
N LYS A 34 -37.15 25.10 1.62
CA LYS A 34 -38.41 25.72 1.24
C LYS A 34 -38.22 27.17 0.77
N ALA A 35 -37.47 27.97 1.53
CA ALA A 35 -37.16 29.35 1.15
C ALA A 35 -36.33 29.42 -0.15
N TRP A 36 -35.39 28.50 -0.29
CA TRP A 36 -34.55 28.39 -1.49
C TRP A 36 -35.37 28.04 -2.75
N ILE A 37 -36.27 27.05 -2.67
CA ILE A 37 -37.21 26.69 -3.76
C ILE A 37 -38.07 27.90 -4.16
N ILE A 38 -38.62 28.62 -3.17
CA ILE A 38 -39.46 29.79 -3.41
C ILE A 38 -38.67 30.90 -4.12
N ASN A 39 -37.43 31.15 -3.72
CA ASN A 39 -36.59 32.18 -4.36
C ASN A 39 -36.22 31.82 -5.81
N LYS A 40 -35.88 30.55 -6.07
CA LYS A 40 -35.61 30.04 -7.43
C LYS A 40 -36.85 30.09 -8.32
N LEU A 41 -38.00 29.64 -7.83
CA LEU A 41 -39.25 29.64 -8.61
C LEU A 41 -39.82 31.05 -8.81
N SER A 42 -39.54 31.99 -7.90
CA SER A 42 -39.97 33.38 -8.04
C SER A 42 -39.04 34.24 -8.91
N GLY A 43 -37.97 33.66 -9.47
CA GLY A 43 -37.03 34.39 -10.33
C GLY A 43 -36.27 35.51 -9.62
N LYS A 44 -36.22 35.48 -8.27
CA LYS A 44 -35.55 36.52 -7.47
C LYS A 44 -34.02 36.40 -7.45
N ASP A 45 -33.48 35.25 -7.85
CA ASP A 45 -32.06 35.08 -8.15
C ASP A 45 -31.77 35.58 -9.58
N SER A 46 -31.52 36.88 -9.74
CA SER A 46 -31.14 37.48 -11.01
C SER A 46 -29.75 38.13 -10.95
N ASP A 47 -28.76 37.43 -10.39
CA ASP A 47 -27.36 37.76 -10.64
C ASP A 47 -26.98 37.29 -12.05
N LYS A 48 -27.18 38.20 -13.02
CA LYS A 48 -26.69 38.05 -14.40
C LYS A 48 -25.17 38.20 -14.43
N VAL A 49 -24.45 37.08 -14.42
CA VAL A 49 -23.08 37.03 -14.98
C VAL A 49 -23.22 36.60 -16.45
N SER A 50 -23.09 37.57 -17.36
CA SER A 50 -22.92 37.32 -18.79
C SER A 50 -21.54 36.69 -19.00
N LEU A 51 -21.53 35.48 -19.56
CA LEU A 51 -20.35 34.85 -20.14
C LEU A 51 -20.64 34.67 -21.62
N ASP A 52 -20.05 35.52 -22.45
CA ASP A 52 -19.99 35.26 -23.88
C ASP A 52 -19.21 33.97 -24.12
N PRO A 53 -19.70 33.07 -25.00
CA PRO A 53 -19.01 31.82 -25.29
C PRO A 53 -17.71 32.11 -26.06
N PRO A 54 -16.59 31.45 -25.72
CA PRO A 54 -15.37 31.58 -26.51
C PRO A 54 -15.57 30.98 -27.90
N PRO A 55 -14.84 31.48 -28.92
CA PRO A 55 -14.96 30.99 -30.29
C PRO A 55 -14.56 29.50 -30.40
N PRO A 56 -15.17 28.76 -31.34
CA PRO A 56 -14.91 27.34 -31.52
C PRO A 56 -13.44 27.10 -31.91
N ARG A 57 -12.80 26.10 -31.28
CA ARG A 57 -11.49 25.61 -31.70
C ARG A 57 -11.59 24.87 -33.04
N PRO A 58 -10.58 24.99 -33.91
CA PRO A 58 -10.50 24.15 -35.10
C PRO A 58 -10.34 22.66 -34.74
N PRO A 59 -10.86 21.75 -35.57
CA PRO A 59 -10.77 20.31 -35.34
C PRO A 59 -9.32 19.82 -35.43
N SER A 60 -8.97 18.88 -34.53
CA SER A 60 -7.67 18.21 -34.50
C SER A 60 -7.54 17.23 -35.68
N PRO A 61 -6.36 17.07 -36.32
CA PRO A 61 -6.23 16.37 -37.60
C PRO A 61 -6.26 14.83 -37.54
N ASP A 62 -6.24 14.20 -36.37
CA ASP A 62 -5.99 12.76 -36.28
C ASP A 62 -7.27 11.97 -35.95
N GLY A 63 -8.00 11.65 -37.01
CA GLY A 63 -9.15 10.75 -36.99
C GLY A 63 -8.76 9.28 -36.85
N LYS A 64 -8.49 8.83 -35.62
CA LYS A 64 -8.51 7.40 -35.28
C LYS A 64 -9.44 7.13 -34.10
N VAL A 65 -10.59 6.56 -34.44
CA VAL A 65 -11.63 6.09 -33.51
C VAL A 65 -11.20 4.73 -32.94
N HIS A 66 -10.99 4.65 -31.62
CA HIS A 66 -10.96 3.38 -30.89
C HIS A 66 -12.35 3.12 -30.30
N PRO A 67 -12.92 1.92 -30.45
CA PRO A 67 -14.23 1.61 -29.86
C PRO A 67 -14.10 1.21 -28.39
N ASN A 68 -14.98 1.82 -27.58
CA ASN A 68 -15.53 1.35 -26.31
C ASN A 68 -14.62 1.21 -25.07
N ASN A 69 -14.50 2.32 -24.33
CA ASN A 69 -14.73 2.33 -22.88
C ASN A 69 -15.06 3.78 -22.42
N ASP A 70 -16.32 4.19 -22.50
CA ASP A 70 -16.78 5.57 -22.25
C ASP A 70 -16.74 6.02 -20.77
N ASN A 71 -16.07 5.26 -19.89
CA ASN A 71 -15.80 5.66 -18.50
C ASN A 71 -14.41 6.29 -18.30
N VAL A 72 -13.70 6.65 -19.38
CA VAL A 72 -12.38 7.32 -19.33
C VAL A 72 -12.50 8.79 -19.75
N LEU A 73 -13.51 9.51 -19.23
CA LEU A 73 -13.46 10.97 -19.26
C LEU A 73 -12.74 11.46 -18.01
N TYR A 74 -11.59 12.12 -18.21
CA TYR A 74 -10.73 12.80 -17.23
C TYR A 74 -9.72 11.94 -16.47
N SER A 75 -8.62 11.59 -17.13
CA SER A 75 -7.30 11.85 -16.54
C SER A 75 -6.33 12.29 -17.64
N LYS A 76 -6.04 13.59 -17.73
CA LYS A 76 -4.70 13.96 -18.22
C LYS A 76 -3.72 13.19 -17.35
N GLU A 77 -2.79 12.48 -17.96
CA GLU A 77 -1.86 11.59 -17.26
C GLU A 77 -1.30 12.29 -16.00
N ALA A 78 -1.74 11.83 -14.82
CA ALA A 78 -1.33 12.33 -13.51
C ALA A 78 0.07 11.77 -13.17
N PHE A 79 0.99 12.00 -14.10
CA PHE A 79 2.38 11.61 -14.00
C PHE A 79 3.22 12.87 -14.08
N LYS A 80 3.96 13.17 -13.01
CA LYS A 80 5.08 14.12 -13.12
C LYS A 80 6.30 13.34 -13.55
N VAL A 81 6.99 13.80 -14.59
CA VAL A 81 8.31 13.27 -14.92
C VAL A 81 9.28 13.90 -13.94
N ASP A 82 9.91 13.07 -13.12
CA ASP A 82 10.99 13.50 -12.24
C ASP A 82 12.11 14.10 -13.09
N GLN A 83 12.46 15.35 -12.86
CA GLN A 83 13.47 16.04 -13.68
C GLN A 83 14.88 15.46 -13.53
N ILE A 84 15.15 14.78 -12.41
CA ILE A 84 16.47 14.19 -12.10
C ILE A 84 16.55 12.77 -12.66
N THR A 85 15.50 11.96 -12.44
CA THR A 85 15.51 10.53 -12.78
C THR A 85 14.81 10.19 -14.09
N GLY A 86 14.03 11.11 -14.66
CA GLY A 86 13.18 10.87 -15.84
C GLY A 86 11.98 9.95 -15.56
N GLU A 87 11.72 9.60 -14.30
CA GLU A 87 10.69 8.64 -13.92
C GLU A 87 9.28 9.26 -13.99
N LYS A 88 8.30 8.56 -14.61
CA LYS A 88 6.88 8.91 -14.47
C LYS A 88 6.41 8.62 -13.03
N ILE A 89 6.19 9.66 -12.25
CA ILE A 89 5.72 9.60 -10.86
C ILE A 89 4.22 9.82 -10.82
N GLU A 90 3.49 8.85 -10.28
CA GLU A 90 2.08 9.05 -9.93
C GLU A 90 1.96 10.17 -8.90
N ALA A 91 1.38 11.29 -9.32
CA ALA A 91 1.18 12.48 -8.52
C ALA A 91 -0.15 13.11 -8.92
N ASP A 92 -0.81 13.80 -7.98
CA ASP A 92 -1.99 14.57 -8.33
C ASP A 92 -1.66 15.64 -9.39
N THR A 93 -2.62 15.93 -10.27
CA THR A 93 -2.44 16.97 -11.29
C THR A 93 -2.30 18.36 -10.64
N ASP A 94 -1.66 19.29 -11.35
CA ASP A 94 -1.60 20.70 -10.96
C ASP A 94 -2.88 21.47 -11.34
N ASP A 95 -3.92 20.77 -11.83
CA ASP A 95 -5.21 21.37 -12.17
C ASP A 95 -5.86 21.95 -10.91
N LYS A 96 -6.54 23.11 -11.06
CA LYS A 96 -7.26 23.77 -9.97
C LYS A 96 -8.11 22.77 -9.18
N GLU A 97 -7.91 22.75 -7.87
CA GLU A 97 -8.42 21.70 -7.00
C GLU A 97 -9.89 21.92 -6.60
N ASP A 98 -10.40 23.15 -6.75
CA ASP A 98 -11.65 23.60 -6.11
C ASP A 98 -12.82 23.85 -7.09
N ALA A 99 -12.68 23.48 -8.37
CA ALA A 99 -13.61 23.91 -9.42
C ALA A 99 -14.36 22.76 -10.10
N VAL A 100 -14.65 21.67 -9.38
CA VAL A 100 -15.45 20.59 -9.98
C VAL A 100 -16.88 20.68 -9.44
N SER A 101 -17.83 20.90 -10.35
CA SER A 101 -19.26 20.88 -10.04
C SER A 101 -19.63 19.51 -9.46
N LEU A 102 -20.28 19.52 -8.29
CA LEU A 102 -20.71 18.30 -7.61
C LEU A 102 -21.61 17.47 -8.52
N GLU A 103 -22.43 18.11 -9.35
CA GLU A 103 -23.28 17.47 -10.35
C GLU A 103 -22.48 16.62 -11.32
N LYS A 104 -21.41 17.19 -11.89
CA LYS A 104 -20.55 16.51 -12.85
C LYS A 104 -19.82 15.33 -12.22
N ILE A 105 -19.45 15.46 -10.96
CA ILE A 105 -18.80 14.37 -10.22
C ILE A 105 -19.80 13.27 -9.87
N LEU A 106 -20.94 13.65 -9.31
CA LEU A 106 -21.80 12.72 -8.59
C LEU A 106 -22.75 11.97 -9.52
N LEU A 107 -23.21 12.62 -10.60
CA LEU A 107 -24.20 12.05 -11.50
C LEU A 107 -23.57 11.25 -12.64
N PRO A 108 -24.22 10.17 -13.13
CA PRO A 108 -23.75 9.43 -14.31
C PRO A 108 -23.87 10.28 -15.59
N GLY A 109 -22.81 10.37 -16.41
CA GLY A 109 -22.91 11.05 -17.70
C GLY A 109 -23.22 12.56 -17.63
N GLU A 110 -22.74 13.24 -16.59
CA GLU A 110 -22.94 14.68 -16.34
C GLU A 110 -24.39 15.14 -16.05
N GLY A 111 -25.33 14.21 -15.85
CA GLY A 111 -26.72 14.54 -15.55
C GLY A 111 -27.50 13.40 -14.90
N PHE A 112 -28.77 13.65 -14.52
CA PHE A 112 -29.65 12.57 -14.09
C PHE A 112 -29.93 11.64 -15.27
N PRO A 113 -29.67 10.32 -15.16
CA PRO A 113 -30.00 9.42 -16.24
C PRO A 113 -31.53 9.32 -16.36
N THR A 114 -32.04 9.40 -17.59
CA THR A 114 -33.48 9.39 -17.86
C THR A 114 -34.04 7.97 -17.98
N ASP A 115 -33.17 6.97 -18.11
CA ASP A 115 -33.48 5.55 -18.31
C ASP A 115 -33.48 4.73 -17.00
N ILE A 116 -33.33 5.37 -15.84
CA ILE A 116 -33.26 4.72 -14.54
C ILE A 116 -34.56 4.85 -13.74
N SER A 117 -35.06 3.73 -13.22
CA SER A 117 -36.30 3.70 -12.42
C SER A 117 -36.08 3.99 -10.94
N LYS A 118 -34.84 3.80 -10.46
CA LYS A 118 -34.44 4.01 -9.06
C LYS A 118 -33.02 4.52 -9.03
N PHE A 119 -32.75 5.50 -8.17
CA PHE A 119 -31.43 6.06 -7.96
C PHE A 119 -31.29 6.53 -6.52
N SER A 120 -30.12 6.25 -5.94
CA SER A 120 -29.71 6.77 -4.66
C SER A 120 -28.24 7.15 -4.74
N ILE A 121 -27.91 8.26 -4.09
CA ILE A 121 -26.54 8.73 -3.95
C ILE A 121 -26.33 9.21 -2.52
N SER A 122 -25.14 8.97 -1.98
CA SER A 122 -24.72 9.43 -0.67
C SER A 122 -23.27 9.87 -0.79
N TYR A 123 -22.93 11.05 -0.29
CA TYR A 123 -21.57 11.60 -0.38
C TYR A 123 -21.22 12.31 0.93
N ASN A 124 -19.91 12.42 1.20
CA ASN A 124 -19.41 13.14 2.37
C ASN A 124 -18.74 14.45 1.91
N GLN A 125 -19.44 15.57 2.12
CA GLN A 125 -18.97 16.90 1.70
C GLN A 125 -17.69 17.34 2.40
N ILE A 126 -17.53 16.97 3.69
CA ILE A 126 -16.33 17.29 4.46
C ILE A 126 -15.16 16.51 3.87
N LEU A 127 -15.33 15.22 3.61
CA LEU A 127 -14.30 14.36 3.01
C LEU A 127 -13.86 14.83 1.62
N LEU A 128 -14.81 15.27 0.79
CA LEU A 128 -14.53 15.91 -0.51
C LEU A 128 -13.75 17.21 -0.39
N SER A 129 -13.83 17.88 0.77
CA SER A 129 -13.13 19.13 1.06
C SER A 129 -11.84 18.95 1.86
N SER A 130 -11.62 17.76 2.45
CA SER A 130 -10.54 17.48 3.41
C SER A 130 -9.51 16.46 2.91
N TRP A 131 -9.64 15.95 1.67
CA TRP A 131 -8.63 15.08 1.07
C TRP A 131 -7.26 15.76 1.03
N VAL A 132 -6.19 14.98 1.00
CA VAL A 132 -4.82 15.51 1.07
C VAL A 132 -4.09 15.17 -0.22
N LYS A 133 -3.53 16.19 -0.87
CA LYS A 133 -2.73 16.00 -2.08
C LYS A 133 -1.55 15.07 -1.83
N GLN A 134 -1.33 14.16 -2.77
CA GLN A 134 -0.25 13.21 -2.80
C GLN A 134 0.79 13.64 -3.86
N PRO A 135 1.93 14.23 -3.46
CA PRO A 135 2.97 14.65 -4.41
C PRO A 135 3.89 13.51 -4.89
N SER A 136 3.87 12.37 -4.19
CA SER A 136 4.82 11.27 -4.36
C SER A 136 4.11 9.93 -4.04
N PRO A 137 4.75 8.74 -4.07
CA PRO A 137 4.06 7.47 -3.79
C PRO A 137 3.81 7.26 -2.28
N CYS A 138 3.13 8.22 -1.63
CA CYS A 138 2.80 8.29 -0.20
C CYS A 138 1.28 8.22 0.07
N CYS A 139 0.52 7.56 -0.81
CA CYS A 139 -0.94 7.42 -0.74
C CYS A 139 -1.46 7.04 0.64
N GLY A 140 -0.78 6.12 1.34
CA GLY A 140 -1.19 5.69 2.67
C GLY A 140 -1.19 6.81 3.71
N ALA A 141 -0.17 7.67 3.68
CA ALA A 141 -0.03 8.81 4.59
C ALA A 141 -1.05 9.89 4.26
N ALA A 142 -1.23 10.18 2.97
CA ALA A 142 -2.21 11.15 2.49
C ALA A 142 -3.66 10.72 2.78
N SER A 143 -4.00 9.44 2.59
CA SER A 143 -5.31 8.90 2.97
C SER A 143 -5.56 9.00 4.48
N VAL A 144 -4.57 8.66 5.32
CA VAL A 144 -4.72 8.80 6.79
C VAL A 144 -4.96 10.25 7.18
N ALA A 145 -4.16 11.18 6.63
CA ALA A 145 -4.31 12.61 6.89
C ALA A 145 -5.71 13.10 6.47
N GLY A 146 -6.16 12.75 5.26
CA GLY A 146 -7.48 13.14 4.75
C GLY A 146 -8.65 12.58 5.57
N ALA A 147 -8.54 11.33 6.03
CA ALA A 147 -9.53 10.73 6.92
C ALA A 147 -9.60 11.44 8.28
N VAL A 148 -8.45 11.77 8.88
CA VAL A 148 -8.39 12.47 10.16
C VAL A 148 -8.90 13.91 10.04
N ASN A 149 -8.53 14.64 8.98
CA ASN A 149 -9.06 15.97 8.71
C ASN A 149 -10.59 15.93 8.56
N CYS A 150 -11.13 14.93 7.85
CA CYS A 150 -12.57 14.75 7.70
C CYS A 150 -13.27 14.54 9.06
N ILE A 151 -12.74 13.65 9.90
CA ILE A 151 -13.32 13.34 11.22
C ILE A 151 -13.26 14.56 12.15
N ARG A 152 -12.23 15.39 12.03
CA ARG A 152 -12.10 16.66 12.77
C ARG A 152 -12.99 17.77 12.19
N GLY A 153 -13.58 17.56 11.01
CA GLY A 153 -14.36 18.59 10.32
C GLY A 153 -13.51 19.70 9.69
N ILE A 154 -12.22 19.47 9.47
CA ILE A 154 -11.26 20.47 8.96
C ILE A 154 -11.10 20.31 7.45
N LYS A 155 -11.29 21.40 6.71
CA LYS A 155 -11.14 21.43 5.25
C LYS A 155 -9.72 21.79 4.86
N ARG A 156 -9.38 21.55 3.59
CA ARG A 156 -8.11 22.02 3.01
C ARG A 156 -7.98 23.53 3.14
N GLY A 157 -6.80 23.98 3.51
CA GLY A 157 -6.48 25.41 3.68
C GLY A 157 -6.93 26.01 5.01
N GLU A 158 -7.66 25.27 5.85
CA GLU A 158 -7.99 25.70 7.21
C GLU A 158 -6.82 25.45 8.17
N ASP A 159 -6.74 26.24 9.23
CA ASP A 159 -5.71 26.10 10.26
C ASP A 159 -5.83 24.74 10.98
N GLY A 160 -4.68 24.12 11.24
CA GLY A 160 -4.61 22.82 11.92
C GLY A 160 -4.92 21.62 11.02
N VAL A 161 -5.10 21.82 9.71
CA VAL A 161 -5.10 20.73 8.72
C VAL A 161 -3.77 19.98 8.79
N ILE A 162 -3.81 18.65 8.79
CA ILE A 162 -2.60 17.83 8.68
C ILE A 162 -2.42 17.32 7.25
N GLY A 163 -1.18 17.25 6.80
CA GLY A 163 -0.78 16.71 5.52
C GLY A 163 -0.17 15.31 5.63
N HIS A 164 0.27 14.78 4.49
CA HIS A 164 0.99 13.52 4.44
C HIS A 164 2.34 13.59 5.17
N LEU A 165 2.98 14.77 5.20
CA LEU A 165 4.25 15.01 5.91
C LEU A 165 4.12 14.92 7.44
N ASP A 166 2.94 15.16 8.01
CA ASP A 166 2.70 14.99 9.45
C ASP A 166 2.54 13.51 9.82
N VAL A 167 2.04 12.70 8.87
CA VAL A 167 1.80 11.27 9.07
C VAL A 167 3.06 10.42 8.82
N LEU A 168 3.91 10.83 7.88
CA LEU A 168 5.12 10.08 7.51
C LEU A 168 6.10 9.83 8.67
N PRO A 169 6.41 10.79 9.56
CA PRO A 169 7.25 10.56 10.73
C PRO A 169 6.67 9.51 11.69
N ILE A 170 5.35 9.51 11.87
CA ILE A 170 4.66 8.51 12.68
C ILE A 170 4.84 7.12 12.04
N MET A 171 4.62 7.02 10.73
CA MET A 171 4.84 5.77 10.01
C MET A 171 6.30 5.31 10.07
N GLY A 172 7.26 6.23 9.92
CA GLY A 172 8.69 5.98 10.09
C GLY A 172 9.02 5.41 11.47
N GLY A 173 8.53 6.04 12.54
CA GLY A 173 8.69 5.56 13.92
C GLY A 173 8.16 4.13 14.13
N LEU A 174 7.02 3.78 13.54
CA LEU A 174 6.49 2.41 13.61
C LEU A 174 7.45 1.38 12.96
N LEU A 175 8.08 1.75 11.84
CA LEU A 175 9.02 0.88 11.14
C LEU A 175 10.34 0.76 11.90
N GLU A 176 10.81 1.85 12.52
CA GLU A 176 11.96 1.86 13.43
C GLU A 176 11.75 0.95 14.63
N ASP A 177 10.56 0.96 15.24
CA ASP A 177 10.27 0.12 16.41
C ASP A 177 10.21 -1.38 16.07
N GLN A 178 9.67 -1.72 14.89
CA GLN A 178 9.77 -3.07 14.35
C GLN A 178 11.23 -3.48 14.13
N MET A 179 12.03 -2.58 13.54
CA MET A 179 13.44 -2.82 13.29
C MET A 179 14.22 -3.02 14.59
N LYS A 180 14.02 -2.17 15.61
CA LYS A 180 14.62 -2.33 16.95
C LYS A 180 14.29 -3.70 17.53
N THR A 181 13.04 -4.15 17.40
CA THR A 181 12.61 -5.46 17.91
C THR A 181 13.32 -6.61 17.20
N ILE A 182 13.48 -6.55 15.88
CA ILE A 182 14.16 -7.60 15.09
C ILE A 182 15.67 -7.56 15.34
N LYS A 183 16.26 -6.36 15.40
CA LYS A 183 17.67 -6.13 15.71
C LYS A 183 18.04 -6.76 17.05
N ARG A 184 17.28 -6.51 18.12
CA ARG A 184 17.50 -7.17 19.43
C ARG A 184 17.46 -8.70 19.34
N LYS A 185 16.61 -9.28 18.49
CA LYS A 185 16.57 -10.75 18.29
C LYS A 185 17.81 -11.24 17.57
N LEU A 186 18.25 -10.52 16.54
CA LEU A 186 19.45 -10.86 15.79
C LEU A 186 20.72 -10.72 16.65
N GLU A 187 20.80 -9.67 17.46
CA GLU A 187 21.95 -9.39 18.34
C GLU A 187 22.13 -10.47 19.41
N ARG A 188 21.05 -11.11 19.88
CA ARG A 188 21.16 -12.29 20.75
C ARG A 188 21.82 -13.48 20.07
N ILE A 189 21.72 -13.58 18.74
CA ILE A 189 22.31 -14.66 17.95
C ILE A 189 23.76 -14.30 17.56
N LEU A 190 23.96 -13.06 17.10
CA LEU A 190 25.19 -12.64 16.42
C LEU A 190 26.08 -11.65 17.20
N GLY A 191 25.66 -11.12 18.35
CA GLY A 191 26.34 -9.98 18.98
C GLY A 191 25.98 -8.65 18.29
N ALA A 192 26.80 -7.61 18.45
CA ALA A 192 26.53 -6.29 17.84
C ALA A 192 26.54 -6.36 16.30
N VAL A 193 25.43 -6.01 15.66
CA VAL A 193 25.23 -6.19 14.19
C VAL A 193 25.42 -4.92 13.37
N ASP A 194 25.51 -3.74 14.00
CA ASP A 194 25.68 -2.47 13.29
C ASP A 194 26.91 -2.43 12.39
N PRO A 195 28.11 -2.90 12.82
CA PRO A 195 29.29 -2.90 11.97
C PRO A 195 29.09 -3.68 10.66
N LEU A 196 28.36 -4.80 10.71
CA LEU A 196 28.00 -5.58 9.54
C LEU A 196 27.03 -4.84 8.62
N ILE A 197 26.00 -4.21 9.19
CA ILE A 197 25.01 -3.44 8.42
C ILE A 197 25.71 -2.29 7.69
N ASP A 198 26.59 -1.57 8.36
CA ASP A 198 27.34 -0.45 7.80
C ASP A 198 28.31 -0.91 6.70
N ALA A 199 29.01 -2.03 6.91
CA ALA A 199 29.87 -2.62 5.89
C ALA A 199 29.10 -3.08 4.64
N VAL A 200 27.91 -3.66 4.81
CA VAL A 200 27.03 -4.03 3.68
C VAL A 200 26.55 -2.79 2.92
N LYS A 201 26.15 -1.72 3.62
CA LYS A 201 25.77 -0.44 2.99
C LYS A 201 26.92 0.17 2.21
N ALA A 202 28.12 0.18 2.79
CA ALA A 202 29.31 0.70 2.17
C ALA A 202 29.66 -0.07 0.89
N ASP A 203 29.60 -1.40 0.92
CA ASP A 203 29.90 -2.23 -0.27
C ASP A 203 28.86 -2.04 -1.39
N LEU A 204 27.56 -1.98 -1.06
CA LEU A 204 26.52 -1.68 -2.05
C LEU A 204 26.68 -0.30 -2.68
N SER A 205 27.11 0.70 -1.90
CA SER A 205 27.29 2.07 -2.38
C SER A 205 28.40 2.17 -3.43
N LYS A 206 29.42 1.31 -3.38
CA LYS A 206 30.48 1.22 -4.42
C LYS A 206 29.90 0.90 -5.80
N ASP A 207 28.83 0.11 -5.84
CA ASP A 207 28.14 -0.25 -7.07
C ASP A 207 27.00 0.72 -7.45
N GLY A 208 26.82 1.81 -6.69
CA GLY A 208 25.69 2.73 -6.84
C GLY A 208 24.35 2.10 -6.45
N ARG A 209 24.35 1.08 -5.58
CA ARG A 209 23.15 0.36 -5.14
C ARG A 209 22.75 0.77 -3.72
N THR A 210 21.45 0.71 -3.45
CA THR A 210 20.85 0.97 -2.14
C THR A 210 20.29 -0.32 -1.52
N LEU A 211 19.96 -0.29 -0.23
CA LEU A 211 19.35 -1.43 0.47
C LEU A 211 17.92 -1.76 -0.02
N GLY A 212 17.26 -0.83 -0.71
CA GLY A 212 15.89 -0.99 -1.17
C GLY A 212 15.60 -0.27 -2.48
N GLY A 213 14.75 -0.88 -3.31
CA GLY A 213 14.47 -0.39 -4.66
C GLY A 213 14.09 -1.57 -5.54
N LYS A 214 13.33 -1.31 -6.61
CA LYS A 214 13.26 -2.27 -7.72
C LYS A 214 14.29 -1.81 -8.74
N GLU A 215 14.97 -2.75 -9.38
CA GLU A 215 15.69 -2.41 -10.60
C GLU A 215 14.66 -1.88 -11.60
N LYS A 216 14.86 -0.66 -12.09
CA LYS A 216 13.98 -0.04 -13.07
C LYS A 216 14.80 0.26 -14.31
N ASN A 217 14.40 -0.32 -15.43
CA ASN A 217 14.92 0.01 -16.77
C ASN A 217 16.47 -0.06 -16.87
N GLY A 218 17.09 -1.05 -16.23
CA GLY A 218 18.55 -1.22 -16.29
C GLY A 218 19.37 -0.25 -15.42
N ALA A 219 18.74 0.74 -14.77
CA ALA A 219 19.38 1.55 -13.74
C ALA A 219 19.48 0.72 -12.45
N LYS A 220 20.71 0.57 -11.92
CA LYS A 220 20.98 -0.15 -10.67
C LYS A 220 20.20 0.52 -9.52
N GLN A 221 19.04 0.00 -9.13
CA GLN A 221 18.29 0.48 -7.96
C GLN A 221 17.82 -0.69 -7.10
N GLY A 222 18.19 -0.67 -5.82
CA GLY A 222 17.98 -1.77 -4.88
C GLY A 222 18.86 -2.99 -5.15
N ALA A 223 19.29 -3.66 -4.08
CA ALA A 223 19.96 -4.94 -4.18
C ALA A 223 18.95 -6.09 -4.06
N PRO A 224 18.83 -7.00 -5.05
CA PRO A 224 18.00 -8.19 -4.92
C PRO A 224 18.52 -9.10 -3.79
N LYS A 225 17.67 -9.97 -3.25
CA LYS A 225 18.00 -10.86 -2.13
C LYS A 225 19.27 -11.69 -2.38
N SER A 226 19.42 -12.21 -3.60
CA SER A 226 20.59 -13.00 -4.01
C SER A 226 21.88 -12.17 -3.95
N LEU A 227 21.84 -10.92 -4.43
CA LEU A 227 22.97 -9.99 -4.35
C LEU A 227 23.28 -9.60 -2.90
N LEU A 228 22.26 -9.29 -2.08
CA LEU A 228 22.46 -8.99 -0.67
C LEU A 228 23.20 -10.11 0.07
N LEU A 229 22.80 -11.37 -0.16
CA LEU A 229 23.48 -12.52 0.45
C LEU A 229 24.92 -12.69 -0.03
N LYS A 230 25.21 -12.39 -1.31
CA LYS A 230 26.58 -12.39 -1.86
C LYS A 230 27.43 -11.28 -1.23
N VAL A 231 26.88 -10.07 -1.12
CA VAL A 231 27.55 -8.92 -0.48
C VAL A 231 27.82 -9.20 1.00
N ILE A 232 26.85 -9.74 1.75
CA ILE A 232 27.03 -10.14 3.15
C ILE A 232 28.18 -11.15 3.27
N ARG A 233 28.21 -12.19 2.42
CA ARG A 233 29.28 -13.20 2.44
C ARG A 233 30.65 -12.57 2.15
N LYS A 234 30.75 -11.76 1.09
CA LYS A 234 31.99 -11.05 0.71
C LYS A 234 32.51 -10.17 1.85
N VAL A 235 31.63 -9.32 2.42
CA VAL A 235 31.96 -8.42 3.53
C VAL A 235 32.46 -9.19 4.75
N VAL A 236 31.85 -10.33 5.06
CA VAL A 236 32.29 -11.21 6.16
C VAL A 236 33.66 -11.82 5.88
N GLU A 237 33.89 -12.37 4.68
CA GLU A 237 35.18 -12.96 4.30
C GLU A 237 36.31 -11.91 4.31
N GLU A 238 36.07 -10.70 3.80
CA GLU A 238 37.02 -9.58 3.84
C GLU A 238 37.36 -9.16 5.27
N ALA A 239 36.35 -9.05 6.14
CA ALA A 239 36.56 -8.73 7.56
C ALA A 239 37.44 -9.77 8.27
N ILE A 240 37.21 -11.06 8.04
CA ILE A 240 38.01 -12.15 8.62
C ILE A 240 39.45 -12.13 8.09
N LYS A 241 39.65 -12.01 6.77
CA LYS A 241 40.99 -11.92 6.15
C LYS A 241 41.80 -10.73 6.69
N SER A 242 41.16 -9.58 6.90
CA SER A 242 41.79 -8.37 7.44
C SER A 242 42.28 -8.51 8.89
N ARG A 243 41.73 -9.47 9.66
CA ARG A 243 42.15 -9.76 11.03
C ARG A 243 43.28 -10.76 11.11
N SER A 244 43.23 -11.80 10.29
CA SER A 244 44.30 -12.80 10.24
C SER A 244 45.63 -12.17 9.85
N SER A 245 45.63 -11.18 8.94
CA SER A 245 46.82 -10.42 8.53
C SER A 245 47.36 -9.47 9.60
N LYS A 246 46.57 -9.09 10.61
CA LYS A 246 47.01 -8.22 11.72
C LYS A 246 47.57 -8.98 12.91
N LYS A 247 47.38 -10.31 12.97
CA LYS A 247 47.79 -11.16 14.10
C LYS A 247 49.21 -11.74 13.97
N GLU A 248 49.99 -11.36 12.96
CA GLU A 248 51.45 -11.58 12.96
C GLU A 248 52.13 -10.37 13.62
N PRO A 249 52.43 -10.41 14.93
CA PRO A 249 53.34 -9.43 15.50
C PRO A 249 54.74 -9.69 14.95
N GLU A 250 55.40 -8.63 14.49
CA GLU A 250 56.86 -8.59 14.50
C GLU A 250 57.33 -8.96 15.92
N VAL A 251 57.74 -10.22 16.12
CA VAL A 251 58.58 -10.61 17.25
C VAL A 251 59.93 -9.97 17.00
N LYS A 252 60.03 -8.66 17.26
CA LYS A 252 61.31 -7.98 17.41
C LYS A 252 61.87 -8.41 18.75
N ASN A 253 62.75 -9.42 18.69
CA ASN A 253 63.70 -9.74 19.74
C ASN A 253 64.39 -8.45 20.21
N SER A 254 63.90 -7.86 21.29
CA SER A 254 64.65 -6.91 22.09
C SER A 254 65.06 -7.66 23.35
N ASN A 255 66.28 -8.20 23.30
CA ASN A 255 67.02 -8.55 24.50
C ASN A 255 67.18 -7.28 25.33
N GLY A 256 66.52 -7.23 26.47
CA GLY A 256 66.64 -6.15 27.45
C GLY A 256 66.17 -6.68 28.79
N GLU A 257 67.12 -7.19 29.57
CA GLU A 257 66.98 -7.51 30.98
C GLU A 257 66.50 -6.26 31.74
N ASP A 258 65.37 -6.34 32.46
CA ASP A 258 65.28 -5.69 33.78
C ASP A 258 64.17 -6.29 34.64
N ASN A 259 64.50 -6.52 35.91
CA ASN A 259 63.68 -7.13 36.94
C ASN A 259 62.70 -6.09 37.51
N GLY A 260 61.40 -6.37 37.48
CA GLY A 260 60.39 -5.49 38.06
C GLY A 260 59.10 -6.23 38.40
N GLU A 261 59.06 -6.77 39.61
CA GLU A 261 57.91 -7.37 40.28
C GLU A 261 56.70 -6.40 40.28
N VAL A 262 55.66 -6.70 39.50
CA VAL A 262 54.38 -5.96 39.53
C VAL A 262 53.23 -6.94 39.70
N LYS A 263 52.39 -6.58 40.66
CA LYS A 263 51.32 -7.34 41.30
C LYS A 263 50.29 -7.87 40.30
N GLU A 264 50.13 -9.18 40.40
CA GLU A 264 49.20 -10.04 39.69
C GLU A 264 47.82 -9.99 40.39
N GLU A 265 47.15 -8.84 40.42
CA GLU A 265 45.85 -8.76 41.10
C GLU A 265 45.00 -7.56 40.66
N GLU A 266 44.67 -7.45 39.36
CA GLU A 266 43.51 -6.69 38.84
C GLU A 266 43.48 -6.75 37.31
N LEU A 267 42.89 -7.79 36.69
CA LEU A 267 42.27 -7.68 35.35
C LEU A 267 41.44 -8.91 34.95
N LEU A 268 40.63 -9.43 35.87
CA LEU A 268 39.69 -10.53 35.59
C LEU A 268 38.23 -10.07 35.76
N THR A 269 37.93 -8.83 35.34
CA THR A 269 36.57 -8.53 34.90
C THR A 269 36.38 -9.23 33.56
N SER A 270 35.66 -10.35 33.62
CA SER A 270 35.15 -11.14 32.52
C SER A 270 34.51 -10.25 31.43
N THR A 271 35.34 -9.74 30.53
CA THR A 271 34.91 -9.26 29.24
C THR A 271 34.50 -10.52 28.53
N ILE A 272 33.21 -10.86 28.61
CA ILE A 272 32.60 -11.79 27.65
C ILE A 272 32.92 -11.14 26.31
N GLU A 273 33.96 -11.62 25.64
CA GLU A 273 34.26 -11.27 24.26
C GLU A 273 33.00 -11.66 23.51
N MET A 274 32.10 -10.68 23.33
CA MET A 274 30.94 -10.85 22.49
C MET A 274 31.51 -11.08 21.11
N GLY A 275 31.73 -12.36 20.80
CA GLY A 275 32.38 -12.81 19.59
C GLY A 275 31.75 -12.07 18.43
N ASP A 276 32.61 -11.42 17.67
CA ASP A 276 32.24 -10.48 16.65
C ASP A 276 31.26 -11.09 15.66
N CYS A 277 30.26 -10.32 15.23
CA CYS A 277 29.18 -10.82 14.38
C CYS A 277 29.71 -11.43 13.07
N PHE A 278 30.83 -10.92 12.55
CA PHE A 278 31.47 -11.46 11.35
C PHE A 278 32.00 -12.90 11.59
N GLU A 279 32.62 -13.18 12.73
CA GLU A 279 33.13 -14.53 13.05
C GLU A 279 32.00 -15.55 13.21
N ARG A 280 30.92 -15.17 13.87
CA ARG A 280 29.74 -16.03 14.02
C ARG A 280 29.08 -16.33 12.67
N ILE A 281 28.91 -15.32 11.83
CA ILE A 281 28.36 -15.52 10.48
C ILE A 281 29.29 -16.37 9.63
N HIS A 282 30.61 -16.14 9.68
CA HIS A 282 31.60 -16.92 8.95
C HIS A 282 31.53 -18.41 9.34
N LYS A 283 31.43 -18.70 10.64
CA LYS A 283 31.21 -20.08 11.13
C LYS A 283 29.94 -20.70 10.55
N PHE A 284 28.83 -19.96 10.51
CA PHE A 284 27.59 -20.44 9.89
C PHE A 284 27.72 -20.69 8.37
N TYR A 285 28.58 -19.95 7.66
CA TYR A 285 28.85 -20.23 6.25
C TYR A 285 29.68 -21.52 6.09
N ILE A 286 30.73 -21.71 6.89
CA ILE A 286 31.54 -22.93 6.87
C ILE A 286 30.68 -24.16 7.17
N GLU A 287 29.85 -24.10 8.22
CA GLU A 287 28.95 -25.21 8.57
C GLU A 287 27.95 -25.54 7.45
N ALA A 288 27.42 -24.51 6.78
CA ALA A 288 26.50 -24.68 5.66
C ALA A 288 27.19 -25.29 4.42
N ASP A 289 28.41 -24.86 4.12
CA ASP A 289 29.20 -25.38 2.99
C ASP A 289 29.64 -26.83 3.28
N ASN A 290 30.07 -27.16 4.50
CA ASN A 290 30.41 -28.53 4.90
C ASN A 290 29.21 -29.47 4.82
N LYS A 291 28.02 -29.02 5.27
CA LYS A 291 26.78 -29.80 5.15
C LYS A 291 26.34 -29.98 3.70
N LYS A 292 26.70 -29.05 2.80
CA LYS A 292 26.43 -29.21 1.37
C LYS A 292 27.34 -30.28 0.77
N LYS A 293 28.63 -30.25 1.10
CA LYS A 293 29.62 -31.25 0.68
C LYS A 293 29.25 -32.65 1.15
N SER A 294 28.91 -32.82 2.42
CA SER A 294 28.53 -34.15 2.95
C SER A 294 27.30 -34.73 2.25
N LYS A 295 26.34 -33.88 1.86
CA LYS A 295 25.16 -34.32 1.10
C LYS A 295 25.45 -34.65 -0.36
N GLU A 296 26.41 -33.95 -0.97
CA GLU A 296 26.88 -34.27 -2.32
C GLU A 296 27.66 -35.58 -2.31
N GLU A 297 28.45 -35.84 -1.27
CA GLU A 297 29.15 -37.11 -1.05
C GLU A 297 28.15 -38.26 -0.80
N GLU A 298 27.17 -38.09 0.09
CA GLU A 298 26.09 -39.07 0.34
C GLU A 298 25.29 -39.39 -0.93
N ALA A 299 24.97 -38.39 -1.76
CA ALA A 299 24.24 -38.60 -3.01
C ALA A 299 25.07 -39.35 -4.07
N ILE A 300 26.40 -39.14 -4.10
CA ILE A 300 27.29 -39.89 -5.00
C ILE A 300 27.41 -41.35 -4.54
N GLU A 301 27.45 -41.60 -3.23
CA GLU A 301 27.44 -42.96 -2.67
C GLU A 301 26.12 -43.69 -2.99
N GLU A 302 24.96 -43.06 -2.79
CA GLU A 302 23.64 -43.63 -3.12
C GLU A 302 23.48 -43.94 -4.63
N GLU A 303 24.01 -43.10 -5.52
CA GLU A 303 23.99 -43.36 -6.97
C GLU A 303 24.93 -44.52 -7.39
N SER A 304 25.93 -44.85 -6.58
CA SER A 304 26.89 -45.93 -6.87
C SER A 304 26.47 -47.31 -6.35
N GLU A 305 25.46 -47.40 -5.47
CA GLU A 305 24.94 -48.67 -4.93
C GLU A 305 23.74 -49.23 -5.71
N VAL A 306 23.31 -48.56 -6.80
CA VAL A 306 22.22 -49.01 -7.68
C VAL A 306 22.80 -49.50 -9.01
N ASP A 307 23.43 -50.69 -9.02
CA ASP A 307 23.55 -51.54 -10.21
C ASP A 307 24.21 -52.90 -9.89
N GLU A 308 23.41 -53.96 -9.92
CA GLU A 308 23.65 -55.30 -10.53
C GLU A 308 22.66 -56.31 -9.92
N ASP A 309 21.37 -56.20 -10.25
CA ASP A 309 20.44 -57.35 -10.45
C ASP A 309 19.04 -56.82 -10.81
N ASP A 310 18.31 -57.56 -11.63
CA ASP A 310 16.97 -57.27 -12.20
C ASP A 310 16.93 -56.37 -13.46
N ARG A 311 17.52 -56.89 -14.55
CA ARG A 311 16.88 -56.78 -15.87
C ARG A 311 15.96 -57.98 -16.01
N ASP A 312 14.65 -57.75 -16.09
CA ASP A 312 13.75 -58.40 -17.06
C ASP A 312 12.36 -57.73 -16.99
N ASP A 313 11.83 -57.47 -18.20
CA ASP A 313 10.43 -57.22 -18.56
C ASP A 313 9.68 -55.97 -18.00
N GLU A 314 9.49 -54.95 -18.85
CA GLU A 314 8.16 -54.73 -19.47
C GLU A 314 8.15 -53.56 -20.47
N GLU A 315 7.55 -53.86 -21.62
CA GLU A 315 7.31 -53.00 -22.77
C GLU A 315 6.16 -51.98 -22.54
N ASP A 316 6.15 -50.97 -23.42
CA ASP A 316 4.99 -50.18 -23.86
C ASP A 316 4.25 -49.26 -22.87
N ASN A 317 4.61 -47.97 -22.91
CA ASN A 317 3.60 -46.92 -23.18
C ASN A 317 4.23 -45.58 -23.60
N LEU A 318 4.28 -45.36 -24.92
CA LEU A 318 4.49 -44.05 -25.52
C LEU A 318 3.14 -43.34 -25.67
N GLU A 319 2.84 -42.34 -24.83
CA GLU A 319 1.90 -41.29 -25.25
C GLU A 319 2.09 -39.95 -24.50
N ASN A 320 2.37 -38.92 -25.32
CA ASN A 320 2.02 -37.50 -25.15
C ASN A 320 2.39 -36.76 -23.84
N LYS A 321 3.50 -36.01 -23.88
CA LYS A 321 3.58 -34.70 -23.19
C LYS A 321 4.14 -33.62 -24.12
N LYS A 322 3.21 -32.76 -24.54
CA LYS A 322 3.47 -31.50 -25.24
C LYS A 322 4.15 -30.50 -24.31
N ASP A 323 5.05 -29.75 -24.92
CA ASP A 323 5.64 -28.46 -24.57
C ASP A 323 4.91 -27.68 -23.47
N SER A 324 5.58 -27.50 -22.34
CA SER A 324 5.29 -26.43 -21.39
C SER A 324 6.44 -25.42 -21.43
N PRO A 325 6.19 -24.14 -21.75
CA PRO A 325 7.26 -23.16 -21.87
C PRO A 325 7.81 -22.80 -20.49
N ASN A 326 9.14 -22.70 -20.50
CA ASN A 326 10.05 -22.33 -19.44
C ASN A 326 9.63 -21.00 -18.77
N ALA A 327 9.01 -21.08 -17.59
CA ALA A 327 8.76 -19.94 -16.73
C ALA A 327 9.91 -19.83 -15.69
N ASN A 328 10.96 -19.12 -16.06
CA ASN A 328 11.85 -18.49 -15.08
C ASN A 328 11.06 -17.34 -14.42
N ASP A 329 10.15 -17.71 -13.52
CA ASP A 329 9.56 -16.77 -12.57
C ASP A 329 10.64 -16.40 -11.56
N GLU A 330 11.34 -15.30 -11.84
CA GLU A 330 11.98 -14.53 -10.78
C GLU A 330 10.89 -14.15 -9.76
N GLU A 331 10.81 -14.94 -8.68
CA GLU A 331 9.86 -14.80 -7.59
C GLU A 331 10.01 -13.40 -6.96
N LEU A 332 9.22 -12.49 -7.51
CA LEU A 332 9.25 -11.07 -7.24
C LEU A 332 8.72 -10.87 -5.83
N LEU A 333 9.60 -10.41 -4.95
CA LEU A 333 9.33 -10.22 -3.53
C LEU A 333 8.40 -9.01 -3.28
N VAL A 334 7.18 -9.05 -3.80
CA VAL A 334 6.04 -8.27 -3.30
C VAL A 334 5.62 -8.91 -1.98
N PHE A 335 6.44 -8.68 -0.96
CA PHE A 335 6.21 -9.25 0.36
C PHE A 335 5.01 -8.58 1.02
N ASP A 336 3.98 -9.38 1.16
CA ASP A 336 2.81 -9.10 1.97
C ASP A 336 3.19 -8.93 3.44
N PHE A 337 3.28 -7.68 3.90
CA PHE A 337 3.50 -7.35 5.32
C PHE A 337 2.29 -7.68 6.20
N SER A 338 1.16 -8.15 5.63
CA SER A 338 -0.05 -8.47 6.37
C SER A 338 -0.15 -9.94 6.83
N LYS A 339 0.78 -10.81 6.41
CA LYS A 339 0.75 -12.22 6.81
C LYS A 339 1.30 -12.43 8.23
N PRO A 340 0.49 -12.80 9.23
CA PRO A 340 1.02 -13.53 10.37
C PRO A 340 1.64 -14.82 9.83
N VAL A 341 2.92 -15.05 10.10
CA VAL A 341 3.63 -16.30 9.76
C VAL A 341 2.74 -17.48 10.15
N LYS A 342 2.26 -18.25 9.16
CA LYS A 342 1.51 -19.49 9.43
C LYS A 342 2.39 -20.35 10.33
N LYS A 343 1.96 -20.56 11.58
CA LYS A 343 2.63 -21.43 12.55
C LYS A 343 2.59 -22.88 12.02
N ARG A 344 3.49 -23.25 11.11
CA ARG A 344 3.98 -24.63 11.09
C ARG A 344 4.66 -24.83 12.45
N LYS A 345 4.20 -25.80 13.23
CA LYS A 345 4.73 -26.17 14.55
C LYS A 345 6.15 -26.77 14.48
N SER A 346 7.00 -26.34 13.53
CA SER A 346 8.43 -26.53 13.67
C SER A 346 8.95 -25.32 14.44
N SER A 347 9.31 -25.52 15.71
CA SER A 347 9.88 -24.52 16.62
C SER A 347 11.26 -24.00 16.18
N THR A 348 11.63 -24.17 14.91
CA THR A 348 12.89 -23.72 14.34
C THR A 348 12.97 -22.21 14.47
N MET A 349 13.86 -21.76 15.37
CA MET A 349 14.27 -20.37 15.49
C MET A 349 14.49 -19.79 14.09
N PRO A 350 14.00 -18.56 13.81
CA PRO A 350 14.25 -17.91 12.54
C PRO A 350 15.76 -17.89 12.26
N SER A 351 16.17 -18.30 11.06
CA SER A 351 17.58 -18.24 10.70
C SER A 351 18.06 -16.78 10.77
N TRP A 352 19.27 -16.56 11.28
CA TRP A 352 19.89 -15.23 11.34
C TRP A 352 19.83 -14.50 9.98
N LYS A 353 19.93 -15.25 8.87
CA LYS A 353 19.79 -14.76 7.49
C LYS A 353 18.46 -14.05 7.27
N SER A 354 17.36 -14.65 7.72
CA SER A 354 16.01 -14.08 7.56
C SER A 354 15.85 -12.79 8.37
N LEU A 355 16.33 -12.77 9.62
CA LEU A 355 16.27 -11.60 10.48
C LEU A 355 17.13 -10.44 9.94
N LEU A 356 18.36 -10.72 9.50
CA LEU A 356 19.25 -9.72 8.90
C LEU A 356 18.64 -9.14 7.61
N LEU A 357 18.17 -9.99 6.70
CA LEU A 357 17.50 -9.52 5.48
C LEU A 357 16.25 -8.69 5.79
N GLU A 358 15.51 -9.03 6.84
CA GLU A 358 14.36 -8.24 7.28
C GLU A 358 14.79 -6.85 7.81
N ILE A 359 15.88 -6.76 8.58
CA ILE A 359 16.44 -5.47 9.03
C ILE A 359 16.86 -4.63 7.83
N LEU A 360 17.64 -5.18 6.90
CA LEU A 360 18.11 -4.46 5.70
C LEU A 360 16.93 -3.97 4.85
N LYS A 361 15.89 -4.80 4.69
CA LYS A 361 14.65 -4.42 4.00
C LYS A 361 13.94 -3.26 4.70
N LYS A 362 13.86 -3.26 6.04
CA LYS A 362 13.23 -2.18 6.81
C LYS A 362 14.05 -0.89 6.75
N LEU A 363 15.38 -0.97 6.76
CA LEU A 363 16.27 0.17 6.54
C LEU A 363 16.06 0.80 5.16
N GLY A 364 16.06 0.00 4.09
CA GLY A 364 15.72 0.49 2.76
C GLY A 364 14.26 0.98 2.65
N GLY A 365 13.39 0.53 3.56
CA GLY A 365 12.06 1.10 3.75
C GLY A 365 12.12 2.51 4.36
N LEU A 366 12.81 2.69 5.48
CA LEU A 366 12.99 3.97 6.16
C LEU A 366 13.61 5.03 5.24
N GLU A 367 14.62 4.66 4.45
CA GLU A 367 15.22 5.54 3.43
C GLU A 367 14.16 6.07 2.44
N LYS A 368 13.18 5.24 2.06
CA LYS A 368 12.08 5.66 1.18
C LYS A 368 11.05 6.51 1.90
N VAL A 369 10.79 6.27 3.17
CA VAL A 369 9.82 7.07 3.97
C VAL A 369 10.33 8.48 4.15
N TYR A 370 11.60 8.63 4.52
CA TYR A 370 12.24 9.90 4.81
C TYR A 370 12.90 10.55 3.58
N HIS A 371 12.67 10.02 2.39
CA HIS A 371 13.23 10.61 1.17
C HIS A 371 12.69 12.03 0.98
N THR A 372 13.58 13.02 1.00
CA THR A 372 13.22 14.45 1.03
C THR A 372 12.35 14.90 -0.14
N LEU A 373 12.64 14.40 -1.35
CA LEU A 373 11.91 14.79 -2.56
C LEU A 373 10.72 13.89 -2.91
N LYS A 374 10.74 12.63 -2.45
CA LYS A 374 9.85 11.57 -2.94
C LYS A 374 9.57 10.55 -1.84
N PRO A 375 8.97 10.98 -0.73
CA PRO A 375 8.66 10.06 0.35
C PRO A 375 7.70 8.98 -0.16
N SER A 376 7.81 7.76 0.36
CA SER A 376 6.97 6.65 -0.06
C SER A 376 6.41 5.87 1.11
N THR A 377 5.14 5.50 0.98
CA THR A 377 4.46 4.57 1.88
C THR A 377 4.50 3.13 1.41
N GLY A 378 5.23 2.82 0.33
CA GLY A 378 5.39 1.45 -0.18
C GLY A 378 5.91 0.41 0.84
N PRO A 379 6.70 0.77 1.87
CA PRO A 379 7.08 -0.17 2.93
C PRO A 379 5.94 -0.57 3.87
N PHE A 380 4.78 0.09 3.81
CA PHE A 380 3.67 -0.14 4.72
C PHE A 380 2.54 -0.91 4.06
N GLY A 381 2.03 -1.90 4.79
CA GLY A 381 0.72 -2.49 4.49
C GLY A 381 -0.36 -1.90 5.40
N ASN A 382 -1.49 -2.59 5.52
CA ASN A 382 -2.63 -2.14 6.35
C ASN A 382 -2.24 -1.92 7.82
N TRP A 383 -1.25 -2.66 8.32
CA TRP A 383 -0.71 -2.47 9.67
C TRP A 383 -0.15 -1.06 9.89
N GLY A 384 0.46 -0.45 8.86
CA GLY A 384 1.04 0.88 8.93
C GLY A 384 -0.03 1.96 8.97
N ILE A 385 -1.11 1.79 8.20
CA ILE A 385 -2.29 2.67 8.24
C ILE A 385 -2.94 2.64 9.63
N ILE A 386 -3.14 1.44 10.18
CA ILE A 386 -3.71 1.25 11.51
C ILE A 386 -2.81 1.87 12.58
N GLY A 387 -1.50 1.62 12.51
CA GLY A 387 -0.53 2.18 13.44
C GLY A 387 -0.46 3.70 13.35
N ALA A 388 -0.54 4.28 12.15
CA ALA A 388 -0.49 5.72 11.94
C ALA A 388 -1.70 6.43 12.56
N CYS A 389 -2.91 5.89 12.36
CA CYS A 389 -4.12 6.42 13.00
C CYS A 389 -3.98 6.43 14.53
N LYS A 390 -3.41 5.37 15.12
CA LYS A 390 -3.15 5.30 16.56
C LYS A 390 -2.06 6.25 17.02
N GLY A 391 -1.00 6.41 16.24
CA GLY A 391 0.11 7.33 16.56
C GLY A 391 -0.35 8.78 16.60
N LEU A 392 -1.31 9.17 15.74
CA LEU A 392 -1.91 10.51 15.75
C LEU A 392 -2.68 10.85 17.04
N ASN A 393 -3.06 9.84 17.84
CA ASN A 393 -3.67 10.07 19.15
C ASN A 393 -2.70 10.70 20.15
N ILE A 394 -1.38 10.56 19.95
CA ILE A 394 -0.38 11.17 20.83
C ILE A 394 -0.38 12.69 20.69
N SER A 395 -0.59 13.19 19.47
CA SER A 395 -0.63 14.63 19.16
C SER A 395 -2.03 15.24 19.21
N SER A 396 -3.07 14.42 19.24
CA SER A 396 -4.47 14.87 19.21
C SER A 396 -5.00 15.11 20.62
N GLN A 397 -5.44 16.33 20.90
CA GLN A 397 -6.02 16.70 22.20
C GLN A 397 -7.55 16.48 22.24
N ASP A 398 -8.22 16.61 21.10
CA ASP A 398 -9.69 16.64 21.05
C ASP A 398 -10.31 15.34 20.54
N TYR A 399 -9.52 14.47 19.92
CA TYR A 399 -10.02 13.25 19.27
C TYR A 399 -9.15 12.04 19.55
N VAL A 400 -9.79 10.89 19.66
CA VAL A 400 -9.15 9.56 19.60
C VAL A 400 -9.57 8.87 18.32
N PHE A 401 -8.60 8.53 17.50
CA PHE A 401 -8.76 7.81 16.24
C PHE A 401 -8.51 6.31 16.42
N ASP A 402 -9.29 5.49 15.72
CA ASP A 402 -9.02 4.07 15.52
C ASP A 402 -9.15 3.72 14.04
N CYS A 403 -8.52 2.62 13.64
CA CYS A 403 -8.63 2.11 12.29
C CYS A 403 -8.75 0.59 12.32
N THR A 404 -9.79 0.08 11.67
CA THR A 404 -10.07 -1.35 11.64
C THR A 404 -10.31 -1.85 10.23
N VAL A 405 -9.87 -3.08 9.96
CA VAL A 405 -10.15 -3.76 8.71
C VAL A 405 -11.57 -4.33 8.78
N VAL A 406 -12.41 -3.98 7.81
CA VAL A 406 -13.85 -4.29 7.83
C VAL A 406 -14.30 -5.19 6.69
N MET A 407 -13.59 -5.25 5.57
CA MET A 407 -13.99 -6.10 4.44
C MET A 407 -12.79 -6.57 3.61
N GLY A 408 -12.86 -7.79 3.09
CA GLY A 408 -11.94 -8.33 2.08
C GLY A 408 -11.84 -9.84 2.10
N LYS A 409 -10.88 -10.42 1.36
CA LYS A 409 -10.64 -11.88 1.35
C LYS A 409 -10.48 -12.45 2.76
N LYS A 410 -11.11 -13.59 3.06
CA LYS A 410 -11.06 -14.23 4.38
C LYS A 410 -9.62 -14.37 4.90
N SER A 411 -9.36 -13.84 6.10
CA SER A 411 -8.12 -14.12 6.85
C SER A 411 -8.39 -15.13 7.95
N SER A 412 -7.36 -15.83 8.44
CA SER A 412 -7.50 -16.87 9.47
C SER A 412 -7.99 -16.37 10.83
N LYS A 413 -8.06 -15.05 11.06
CA LYS A 413 -8.53 -14.44 12.31
C LYS A 413 -9.52 -13.32 12.01
N GLN A 414 -10.79 -13.67 11.95
CA GLN A 414 -11.86 -12.69 11.78
C GLN A 414 -12.17 -11.98 13.09
N LYS A 415 -12.19 -10.65 13.07
CA LYS A 415 -12.78 -9.85 14.13
C LYS A 415 -14.30 -9.80 13.95
N LYS A 416 -15.05 -9.62 15.04
CA LYS A 416 -16.49 -9.36 14.98
C LYS A 416 -16.77 -8.17 14.05
N GLY A 417 -17.72 -8.32 13.14
CA GLY A 417 -18.09 -7.28 12.17
C GLY A 417 -17.25 -7.24 10.89
N TYR A 418 -16.29 -8.14 10.72
CA TYR A 418 -15.55 -8.30 9.46
C TYR A 418 -16.40 -8.97 8.39
N VAL A 419 -16.48 -8.36 7.21
CA VAL A 419 -17.18 -8.90 6.04
C VAL A 419 -16.22 -9.70 5.17
N SER A 420 -16.41 -11.02 5.17
CA SER A 420 -15.64 -11.94 4.33
C SER A 420 -16.12 -11.91 2.89
N LEU A 421 -15.19 -11.84 1.96
CA LEU A 421 -15.50 -11.98 0.54
C LEU A 421 -15.04 -13.35 0.02
N HIS A 422 -15.88 -13.98 -0.81
CA HIS A 422 -15.57 -15.21 -1.52
C HIS A 422 -15.84 -15.08 -3.02
N GLY A 423 -15.12 -15.87 -3.83
CA GLY A 423 -15.38 -15.97 -5.27
C GLY A 423 -16.72 -16.66 -5.59
N SER A 424 -17.30 -17.35 -4.61
CA SER A 424 -18.56 -18.10 -4.69
C SER A 424 -19.72 -17.40 -3.97
N ASP A 425 -19.57 -16.13 -3.59
CA ASP A 425 -20.65 -15.36 -2.96
C ASP A 425 -21.84 -15.26 -3.93
N THR A 426 -23.07 -15.44 -3.41
CA THR A 426 -24.30 -15.26 -4.19
C THR A 426 -24.64 -13.77 -4.38
N GLU A 427 -25.68 -13.47 -5.17
CA GLU A 427 -26.18 -12.09 -5.31
C GLU A 427 -26.69 -11.53 -3.96
N GLU A 428 -27.30 -12.37 -3.13
CA GLU A 428 -27.73 -12.00 -1.77
C GLU A 428 -26.53 -11.67 -0.86
N ASP A 429 -25.47 -12.48 -0.91
CA ASP A 429 -24.23 -12.21 -0.19
C ASP A 429 -23.62 -10.87 -0.62
N ILE A 430 -23.59 -10.60 -1.93
CA ILE A 430 -23.07 -9.34 -2.49
C ILE A 430 -23.93 -8.15 -2.05
N GLU A 431 -25.25 -8.32 -1.96
CA GLU A 431 -26.15 -7.28 -1.44
C GLU A 431 -25.95 -7.02 0.06
N GLU A 432 -25.74 -8.05 0.86
CA GLU A 432 -25.40 -7.88 2.28
C GLU A 432 -24.06 -7.14 2.44
N GLN A 433 -23.06 -7.48 1.63
CA GLN A 433 -21.77 -6.82 1.61
C GLN A 433 -21.89 -5.33 1.26
N TRP A 434 -22.69 -5.01 0.24
CA TRP A 434 -22.98 -3.62 -0.15
C TRP A 434 -23.72 -2.87 0.95
N SER A 435 -24.77 -3.48 1.52
CA SER A 435 -25.54 -2.92 2.62
C SER A 435 -24.64 -2.61 3.82
N LYS A 436 -23.68 -3.49 4.12
CA LYS A 436 -22.73 -3.26 5.20
C LYS A 436 -21.78 -2.12 4.88
N LEU A 437 -21.24 -2.04 3.67
CA LEU A 437 -20.40 -0.93 3.22
C LEU A 437 -21.16 0.40 3.33
N ARG A 438 -22.40 0.46 2.83
CA ARG A 438 -23.27 1.63 2.92
C ARG A 438 -23.54 2.03 4.37
N SER A 439 -23.82 1.07 5.25
CA SER A 439 -24.04 1.35 6.68
C SER A 439 -22.81 1.95 7.37
N LEU A 440 -21.61 1.54 6.97
CA LEU A 440 -20.36 2.11 7.47
C LEU A 440 -20.15 3.51 6.91
N PHE A 441 -20.36 3.71 5.60
CA PHE A 441 -20.19 5.01 4.96
C PHE A 441 -21.11 6.10 5.51
N LEU A 442 -22.34 5.73 5.89
CA LEU A 442 -23.34 6.67 6.43
C LEU A 442 -23.10 7.06 7.90
N ASN A 443 -22.02 6.59 8.53
CA ASN A 443 -21.65 7.01 9.87
C ASN A 443 -20.73 8.23 9.80
N ASP A 444 -21.24 9.37 10.29
CA ASP A 444 -20.58 10.68 10.25
C ASP A 444 -19.21 10.74 10.93
N LEU A 445 -18.95 9.84 11.89
CA LEU A 445 -17.68 9.74 12.61
C LEU A 445 -16.75 8.68 12.02
N SER A 446 -16.98 8.28 10.77
CA SER A 446 -16.22 7.26 10.10
C SER A 446 -15.86 7.64 8.66
N VAL A 447 -14.69 7.20 8.23
CA VAL A 447 -14.20 7.37 6.88
C VAL A 447 -13.76 6.01 6.35
N LEU A 448 -14.23 5.66 5.16
CA LEU A 448 -13.84 4.43 4.49
C LEU A 448 -12.56 4.64 3.67
N LEU A 449 -11.61 3.73 3.85
CA LEU A 449 -10.32 3.73 3.17
C LEU A 449 -10.14 2.37 2.48
N SER A 450 -10.02 2.40 1.15
CA SER A 450 -9.81 1.25 0.29
C SER A 450 -8.32 1.04 0.02
N HIS A 451 -7.84 -0.18 0.21
CA HIS A 451 -6.56 -0.62 -0.32
C HIS A 451 -6.79 -1.46 -1.56
N HIS A 452 -6.56 -0.88 -2.74
CA HIS A 452 -6.72 -1.55 -4.02
C HIS A 452 -5.41 -1.49 -4.81
N LYS A 453 -4.86 -2.66 -5.16
CA LYS A 453 -3.54 -2.75 -5.81
C LYS A 453 -2.48 -2.04 -4.96
N ASN A 454 -1.57 -1.27 -5.54
CA ASN A 454 -0.51 -0.57 -4.81
C ASN A 454 -0.94 0.80 -4.28
N HIS A 455 -2.25 1.02 -4.06
CA HIS A 455 -2.82 2.33 -3.79
C HIS A 455 -3.82 2.28 -2.64
N TYR A 456 -3.68 3.24 -1.72
CA TYR A 456 -4.64 3.53 -0.67
C TYR A 456 -5.45 4.76 -1.08
N ALA A 457 -6.77 4.69 -1.01
CA ALA A 457 -7.63 5.81 -1.34
C ALA A 457 -8.86 5.86 -0.44
N LEU A 458 -9.39 7.06 -0.24
CA LEU A 458 -10.64 7.31 0.48
C LEU A 458 -11.84 7.03 -0.43
N ILE A 459 -12.96 6.59 0.15
CA ILE A 459 -14.24 6.50 -0.53
C ILE A 459 -15.04 7.76 -0.21
N TYR A 460 -15.33 8.57 -1.22
CA TYR A 460 -15.93 9.90 -1.09
C TYR A 460 -17.46 9.90 -1.24
N ALA A 461 -17.98 8.98 -2.04
CA ALA A 461 -19.41 8.83 -2.29
C ALA A 461 -19.76 7.40 -2.67
N LEU A 462 -21.04 7.07 -2.52
CA LEU A 462 -21.68 5.84 -2.97
C LEU A 462 -22.86 6.20 -3.85
N ARG A 463 -23.09 5.43 -4.91
CA ARG A 463 -24.34 5.50 -5.65
C ARG A 463 -24.83 4.12 -6.04
N GLU A 464 -26.13 3.99 -6.14
CA GLU A 464 -26.78 2.81 -6.65
C GLU A 464 -28.00 3.19 -7.50
N TYR A 465 -28.19 2.47 -8.60
CA TYR A 465 -29.32 2.71 -9.48
C TYR A 465 -29.73 1.45 -10.21
N LYS A 466 -30.97 1.41 -10.68
CA LYS A 466 -31.53 0.26 -11.39
C LYS A 466 -31.57 0.54 -12.88
N LYS A 467 -30.71 -0.15 -13.65
CA LYS A 467 -30.62 -0.08 -15.11
C LYS A 467 -30.96 -1.46 -15.69
N ASP A 468 -31.89 -1.52 -16.64
CA ASP A 468 -32.33 -2.77 -17.30
C ASP A 468 -32.71 -3.90 -16.32
N GLY A 469 -33.38 -3.52 -15.22
CA GLY A 469 -33.79 -4.48 -14.20
C GLY A 469 -32.69 -4.89 -13.21
N LYS A 470 -31.42 -4.52 -13.45
CA LYS A 470 -30.26 -4.87 -12.62
C LYS A 470 -29.79 -3.69 -11.78
N TRP A 471 -29.30 -3.97 -10.58
CA TRP A 471 -28.67 -2.97 -9.73
C TRP A 471 -27.24 -2.71 -10.20
N VAL A 472 -26.90 -1.44 -10.38
CA VAL A 472 -25.54 -0.96 -10.55
C VAL A 472 -25.15 -0.24 -9.26
N ARG A 473 -24.05 -0.66 -8.64
CA ARG A 473 -23.55 -0.13 -7.37
C ARG A 473 -22.12 0.33 -7.56
N GLN A 474 -21.84 1.58 -7.21
CA GLN A 474 -20.55 2.20 -7.48
C GLN A 474 -20.04 2.99 -6.28
N VAL A 475 -18.72 3.01 -6.12
CA VAL A 475 -18.01 3.83 -5.15
C VAL A 475 -17.25 4.95 -5.87
N PHE A 476 -17.29 6.16 -5.34
CA PHE A 476 -16.50 7.27 -5.85
C PHE A 476 -15.20 7.38 -5.06
N THR A 477 -14.07 7.26 -5.73
CA THR A 477 -12.74 7.20 -5.11
C THR A 477 -11.66 7.78 -6.05
N ALA A 478 -10.40 7.67 -5.65
CA ALA A 478 -9.24 7.99 -6.48
C ALA A 478 -8.60 6.67 -6.96
N ARG A 479 -8.34 6.55 -8.27
CA ARG A 479 -7.52 5.44 -8.83
C ARG A 479 -6.03 5.76 -8.83
N LYS A 480 -5.70 7.06 -8.83
CA LYS A 480 -4.35 7.61 -8.83
C LYS A 480 -4.34 8.88 -7.98
N GLY A 481 -3.24 9.13 -7.29
CA GLY A 481 -3.14 10.28 -6.38
C GLY A 481 -4.23 10.22 -5.30
N GLN A 482 -4.67 11.34 -4.73
CA GLN A 482 -5.78 11.32 -3.76
C GLN A 482 -6.98 12.13 -4.20
N ARG A 483 -6.88 12.85 -5.33
CA ARG A 483 -7.99 13.63 -5.86
C ARG A 483 -9.20 12.72 -6.18
N PRO A 484 -10.40 13.03 -5.64
CA PRO A 484 -11.63 12.32 -6.03
C PRO A 484 -11.85 12.42 -7.54
N SER A 485 -11.86 11.31 -8.27
CA SER A 485 -11.80 11.38 -9.74
C SER A 485 -12.63 10.35 -10.48
N CYS A 486 -13.02 9.23 -9.87
CA CYS A 486 -13.66 8.16 -10.62
C CYS A 486 -14.67 7.36 -9.80
N TRP A 487 -15.72 6.92 -10.50
CA TRP A 487 -16.62 5.87 -10.04
C TRP A 487 -16.04 4.49 -10.39
N ILE A 488 -16.10 3.57 -9.44
CA ILE A 488 -15.66 2.18 -9.59
C ILE A 488 -16.84 1.28 -9.24
N ASP A 489 -17.12 0.29 -10.07
CA ASP A 489 -18.15 -0.71 -9.77
C ASP A 489 -17.79 -1.50 -8.51
N PHE A 490 -18.80 -1.74 -7.66
CA PHE A 490 -18.59 -2.49 -6.42
C PHE A 490 -18.10 -3.92 -6.71
N GLU A 491 -18.52 -4.53 -7.82
CA GLU A 491 -18.00 -5.81 -8.28
C GLU A 491 -16.51 -5.76 -8.64
N GLU A 492 -16.05 -4.69 -9.30
CA GLU A 492 -14.63 -4.50 -9.61
C GLU A 492 -13.81 -4.36 -8.32
N LEU A 493 -14.34 -3.59 -7.37
CA LEU A 493 -13.72 -3.41 -6.06
C LEU A 493 -13.63 -4.75 -5.29
N ARG A 494 -14.71 -5.55 -5.28
CA ARG A 494 -14.71 -6.92 -4.71
C ARG A 494 -13.68 -7.81 -5.38
N LYS A 495 -13.63 -7.84 -6.72
CA LYS A 495 -12.64 -8.62 -7.48
C LYS A 495 -11.22 -8.24 -7.09
N THR A 496 -10.97 -6.94 -6.89
CA THR A 496 -9.68 -6.46 -6.38
C THR A 496 -9.40 -7.03 -5.00
N TYR A 497 -10.31 -6.91 -4.03
CA TYR A 497 -10.13 -7.45 -2.67
C TYR A 497 -9.97 -8.98 -2.61
N LEU A 498 -10.49 -9.72 -3.58
CA LEU A 498 -10.30 -11.16 -3.71
C LEU A 498 -8.93 -11.56 -4.30
N GLY A 499 -8.33 -10.65 -5.08
CA GLY A 499 -7.07 -10.88 -5.78
C GLY A 499 -5.87 -11.05 -4.86
N TRP A 500 -5.85 -10.37 -3.71
CA TRP A 500 -4.75 -10.49 -2.74
C TRP A 500 -5.22 -10.31 -1.29
N GLU A 501 -4.59 -11.05 -0.37
CA GLU A 501 -4.96 -11.04 1.05
C GLU A 501 -4.73 -9.67 1.71
N GLY A 502 -3.74 -8.89 1.25
CA GLY A 502 -3.49 -7.55 1.76
C GLY A 502 -4.47 -6.47 1.26
N TYR A 503 -5.20 -6.69 0.17
CA TYR A 503 -6.21 -5.74 -0.32
C TYR A 503 -7.47 -5.84 0.56
N LYS A 504 -7.83 -4.72 1.18
CA LYS A 504 -8.90 -4.64 2.18
C LYS A 504 -9.58 -3.29 2.15
N LEU A 505 -10.83 -3.27 2.61
CA LEU A 505 -11.48 -2.06 3.08
C LEU A 505 -11.20 -1.89 4.58
N MET A 506 -10.85 -0.67 4.95
CA MET A 506 -10.67 -0.23 6.32
C MET A 506 -11.66 0.89 6.65
N VAL A 507 -12.02 1.02 7.92
CA VAL A 507 -12.75 2.16 8.45
C VAL A 507 -11.84 2.86 9.45
N VAL A 508 -11.66 4.16 9.24
CA VAL A 508 -11.06 5.06 10.23
C VAL A 508 -12.22 5.69 10.99
N THR A 509 -12.21 5.61 12.30
CA THR A 509 -13.23 6.25 13.16
C THR A 509 -12.56 7.24 14.09
N GLY A 510 -13.32 8.23 14.56
CA GLY A 510 -12.85 9.06 15.66
C GLY A 510 -13.93 9.35 16.67
N LYS A 511 -13.50 9.52 17.92
CA LYS A 511 -14.35 9.91 19.04
C LYS A 511 -13.81 11.22 19.60
N LYS A 512 -14.66 12.24 19.65
CA LYS A 512 -14.35 13.50 20.34
C LYS A 512 -14.24 13.23 21.85
N LEU A 513 -13.21 13.77 22.48
CA LEU A 513 -12.91 13.60 23.91
C LEU A 513 -13.78 14.45 24.82
#